data_AF-A0A7C7HYE6-F1
#
_entry.id   AF-A0A7C7HYE6-F1
#
_cell.length_a   1.000
_cell.length_b   1.000
_cell.length_c   1.000
_cell.angle_alpha   90.00
_cell.angle_beta   90.00
_cell.angle_gamma   90.00
#
_symmetry.space_group_name_H-M   'P 1'
#
loop_
_entity.id
_entity.type
_entity.pdbx_description
1 polymer ?
#
loop_
_entity_poly.entity_id
_entity_poly.type
_entity_poly.pdbx_seq_one_letter_code
_entity_poly.pdbx_strand_id
1 'polypeptide(L)'
;MFDDLRAHFRKAVKNFNEELNRDEFPEKADDLIDAMKNEVTEATSHINALELQISKARDQMAEVGHAAETCYRQAEMAQRIGDTETTGVATQYAEKHEEHVRVLNDKIDALNAEILFLEEEVEEMVEKVEKAEATGAPLSIDSVP
;
A
#
# COMPACT_ATOMS: atom_id res chain seq x y z
N MET A 1 -2.27 -0.18 12.43
CA MET A 1 -1.00 -0.76 11.93
C MET A 1 -0.07 0.33 11.45
N PHE A 2 -0.44 1.13 10.45
CA PHE A 2 0.43 2.24 10.02
C PHE A 2 0.52 3.37 11.07
N ASP A 3 -0.60 3.75 11.67
CA ASP A 3 -0.60 4.67 12.83
C ASP A 3 0.30 4.19 13.98
N ASP A 4 0.40 2.87 14.15
CA ASP A 4 1.27 2.27 15.17
C ASP A 4 2.74 2.47 14.79
N LEU A 5 3.12 2.18 13.54
CA LEU A 5 4.47 2.41 13.00
C LEU A 5 4.90 3.88 13.17
N ARG A 6 4.01 4.82 12.88
CA ARG A 6 4.28 6.25 13.10
C ARG A 6 4.49 6.59 14.56
N ALA A 7 3.66 6.03 15.44
CA ALA A 7 3.80 6.23 16.88
C ALA A 7 5.13 5.65 17.39
N HIS A 8 5.54 4.48 16.88
CA HIS A 8 6.82 3.85 17.18
C HIS A 8 8.00 4.71 16.71
N PHE A 9 7.97 5.20 15.47
CA PHE A 9 9.02 6.06 14.94
C PHE A 9 9.10 7.41 15.66
N ARG A 10 7.98 8.09 15.91
CA ARG A 10 7.95 9.34 16.70
C ARG A 10 8.54 9.12 18.10
N LYS A 11 8.25 7.97 18.72
CA LYS A 11 8.83 7.59 20.01
C LYS A 11 10.34 7.36 19.89
N ALA A 12 10.82 6.72 18.83
CA ALA A 12 12.25 6.53 18.58
C ALA A 12 12.98 7.87 18.42
N VAL A 13 12.44 8.80 17.64
CA VAL A 13 12.97 10.17 17.48
C VAL A 13 13.00 10.91 18.82
N LYS A 14 11.93 10.82 19.62
CA LYS A 14 11.88 11.43 20.94
C LYS A 14 12.96 10.88 21.87
N ASN A 15 13.12 9.55 21.90
CA ASN A 15 14.15 8.89 22.70
C ASN A 15 15.55 9.30 22.24
N PHE A 16 15.79 9.42 20.93
CA PHE A 16 17.06 9.86 20.37
C PHE A 16 17.40 11.29 20.83
N ASN A 17 16.44 12.21 20.73
CA ASN A 17 16.61 13.57 21.21
C ASN A 17 16.85 13.64 22.72
N GLU A 18 16.17 12.81 23.51
CA GLU A 18 16.40 12.73 24.97
C GLU A 18 17.80 12.22 25.30
N GLU A 19 18.29 11.20 24.59
CA GLU A 19 19.61 10.62 24.85
C GLU A 19 20.75 11.51 24.34
N LEU A 20 20.58 12.24 23.24
CA LEU A 20 21.54 13.27 22.79
C LEU A 20 21.77 14.37 23.83
N ASN A 21 20.75 14.69 24.63
CA ASN A 21 20.86 15.69 25.71
C ASN A 21 21.47 15.11 27.00
N ARG A 22 21.76 13.81 27.05
CA ARG A 22 22.41 13.14 28.17
C ARG A 22 23.88 12.89 27.82
N ASP A 23 24.77 13.54 28.54
CA ASP A 23 26.23 13.54 28.33
C ASP A 23 26.94 12.16 28.45
N GLU A 24 26.24 11.04 28.62
CA GLU A 24 26.86 9.81 29.16
C GLU A 24 26.95 8.57 28.24
N PHE A 25 26.24 8.42 27.11
CA PHE A 25 26.29 7.13 26.37
C PHE A 25 26.05 7.21 24.85
N PRO A 26 27.09 7.42 24.02
CA PRO A 26 26.96 7.40 22.56
C PRO A 26 26.45 6.06 21.99
N GLU A 27 26.77 4.91 22.61
CA GLU A 27 26.30 3.59 22.17
C GLU A 27 24.76 3.45 22.15
N LYS A 28 24.06 4.16 23.05
CA LYS A 28 22.57 4.15 23.05
C LYS A 28 21.96 4.99 21.93
N ALA A 29 22.70 5.98 21.43
CA ALA A 29 22.24 6.76 20.28
C ALA A 29 22.27 5.90 19.01
N ASP A 30 23.29 5.05 18.85
CA ASP A 30 23.39 4.10 17.74
C ASP A 30 22.26 3.06 17.78
N ASP A 31 21.95 2.49 18.94
CA ASP A 31 20.81 1.56 19.12
C ASP A 31 19.46 2.20 18.70
N LEU A 32 19.30 3.51 18.96
CA LEU A 32 18.09 4.25 18.62
C LEU A 32 18.01 4.55 17.12
N ILE A 33 19.14 4.83 16.47
CA ILE A 33 19.21 4.96 15.01
C ILE A 33 18.85 3.63 14.34
N ASP A 34 19.35 2.51 14.87
CA ASP A 34 19.00 1.18 14.35
C ASP A 34 17.52 0.85 14.53
N ALA A 35 16.92 1.26 15.65
CA ALA A 35 15.47 1.18 15.82
C ALA A 35 14.73 2.01 14.75
N MET A 36 15.14 3.25 14.49
CA MET A 36 14.54 4.09 13.44
C MET A 36 14.65 3.46 12.04
N LYS A 37 15.81 2.84 11.70
CA LYS A 37 16.00 2.11 10.43
C LYS A 37 15.07 0.90 10.29
N ASN A 38 14.85 0.17 11.37
CA ASN A 38 13.94 -0.97 11.37
C ASN A 38 12.51 -0.53 11.04
N GLU A 39 12.04 0.57 11.63
CA GLU A 39 10.72 1.14 11.34
C GLU A 39 10.58 1.57 9.87
N VAL A 40 11.61 2.22 9.29
CA VAL A 40 11.66 2.56 7.86
C VAL A 40 11.58 1.30 6.98
N THR A 41 12.30 0.25 7.36
CA THR A 41 12.31 -1.04 6.65
C THR A 41 10.93 -1.71 6.69
N GLU A 42 10.25 -1.64 7.83
CA GLU A 42 8.89 -2.14 7.99
C GLU A 42 7.89 -1.33 7.14
N ALA A 43 8.00 0.00 7.13
CA ALA A 43 7.19 0.88 6.29
C ALA A 43 7.34 0.54 4.80
N THR A 44 8.59 0.41 4.35
CA THR A 44 8.92 0.06 2.97
C THR A 44 8.39 -1.33 2.60
N SER A 45 8.47 -2.29 3.53
CA SER A 45 7.91 -3.63 3.33
C SER A 45 6.40 -3.61 3.19
N HIS A 46 5.71 -2.70 3.89
CA HIS A 46 4.27 -2.51 3.73
C HIS A 46 3.92 -1.96 2.34
N ILE A 47 4.63 -0.94 1.85
CA ILE A 47 4.45 -0.41 0.48
C ILE A 47 4.59 -1.54 -0.55
N ASN A 48 5.66 -2.34 -0.47
CA ASN A 48 5.88 -3.49 -1.37
C ASN A 48 4.73 -4.52 -1.31
N ALA A 49 4.14 -4.72 -0.12
CA ALA A 49 3.00 -5.61 0.03
C ALA A 49 1.72 -5.05 -0.63
N LEU A 50 1.52 -3.73 -0.62
CA LEU A 50 0.41 -3.07 -1.33
C LEU A 50 0.61 -3.14 -2.85
N GLU A 51 1.82 -2.92 -3.34
CA GLU A 51 2.16 -3.08 -4.77
C GLU A 51 1.87 -4.50 -5.26
N LEU A 52 2.21 -5.52 -4.46
CA LEU A 52 1.89 -6.91 -4.76
C LEU A 52 0.37 -7.15 -4.80
N GLN A 53 -0.39 -6.50 -3.92
CA GLN A 53 -1.85 -6.57 -3.95
C GLN A 53 -2.44 -5.90 -5.19
N ILE A 54 -1.88 -4.77 -5.64
CA ILE A 54 -2.26 -4.12 -6.90
C ILE A 54 -1.99 -5.03 -8.09
N SER A 55 -0.79 -5.64 -8.14
CA SER A 55 -0.41 -6.57 -9.21
C SER A 55 -1.42 -7.73 -9.31
N LYS A 56 -1.74 -8.38 -8.18
CA LYS A 56 -2.75 -9.44 -8.13
C LYS A 56 -4.15 -8.97 -8.52
N ALA A 57 -4.54 -7.77 -8.11
CA ALA A 57 -5.84 -7.20 -8.47
C ALA A 57 -5.94 -6.93 -9.99
N ARG A 58 -4.85 -6.48 -10.62
CA ARG A 58 -4.77 -6.30 -12.08
C ARG A 58 -4.90 -7.61 -12.83
N ASP A 59 -4.21 -8.66 -12.38
CA ASP A 59 -4.32 -10.00 -12.97
C ASP A 59 -5.76 -10.52 -12.86
N GLN A 60 -6.38 -10.41 -11.68
CA GLN A 60 -7.77 -10.78 -11.46
C GLN A 60 -8.74 -9.97 -12.34
N MET A 61 -8.50 -8.67 -12.50
CA MET A 61 -9.33 -7.81 -13.33
C MET A 61 -9.28 -8.23 -14.80
N ALA A 62 -8.10 -8.62 -15.30
CA ALA A 62 -7.95 -9.14 -16.66
C ALA A 62 -8.67 -10.49 -16.84
N GLU A 63 -8.52 -11.42 -15.90
CA GLU A 63 -9.21 -12.71 -15.93
C GLU A 63 -10.73 -12.56 -15.94
N VAL A 64 -11.27 -11.71 -15.04
CA VAL A 64 -12.70 -11.45 -14.94
C VAL A 64 -13.22 -10.70 -16.17
N GLY A 65 -12.44 -9.77 -16.71
CA GLY A 65 -12.76 -9.08 -17.97
C GLY A 65 -12.91 -10.06 -19.14
N HIS A 66 -11.98 -11.00 -19.29
CA HIS A 66 -12.08 -12.05 -20.32
C HIS A 66 -13.27 -13.00 -20.11
N ALA A 67 -13.65 -13.25 -18.86
CA ALA A 67 -14.87 -14.00 -18.55
C ALA A 67 -16.13 -13.25 -19.02
N ALA A 68 -16.21 -11.93 -18.78
CA ALA A 68 -17.31 -11.09 -19.28
C ALA A 68 -17.42 -11.13 -20.81
N GLU A 69 -16.31 -10.95 -21.53
CA GLU A 69 -16.26 -11.04 -23.00
C GLU A 69 -16.72 -12.41 -23.50
N THR A 70 -16.36 -13.47 -22.80
CA THR A 70 -16.79 -14.83 -23.15
C THR A 70 -18.28 -15.00 -22.96
N CYS A 71 -18.85 -14.51 -21.87
CA CYS A 71 -20.30 -14.51 -21.63
C CYS A 71 -21.05 -13.70 -22.69
N TYR A 72 -20.56 -12.53 -23.10
CA TYR A 72 -21.18 -11.75 -24.18
C TYR A 72 -21.18 -12.49 -25.52
N ARG A 73 -20.06 -13.13 -25.88
CA ARG A 73 -20.01 -13.96 -27.10
C ARG A 73 -21.00 -15.12 -27.03
N GLN A 74 -21.14 -15.77 -25.88
CA GLN A 74 -22.12 -16.84 -25.67
C GLN A 74 -23.55 -16.32 -25.82
N ALA A 75 -23.87 -15.17 -25.24
CA ALA A 75 -25.17 -14.53 -25.37
C ALA A 75 -25.49 -14.22 -26.84
N GLU A 76 -24.54 -13.67 -27.59
CA GLU A 76 -24.71 -13.37 -29.01
C GLU A 76 -24.95 -14.64 -29.85
N MET A 77 -24.20 -15.72 -29.58
CA MET A 77 -24.40 -17.00 -30.27
C MET A 77 -25.77 -17.61 -29.96
N ALA A 78 -26.19 -17.59 -28.69
CA ALA A 78 -27.51 -18.07 -28.28
C ALA A 78 -28.64 -17.26 -28.92
N GLN A 79 -28.49 -15.94 -28.98
CA GLN A 79 -29.45 -15.05 -29.61
C GLN A 79 -29.64 -15.39 -31.10
N ARG A 80 -28.55 -15.67 -31.83
CA ARG A 80 -28.60 -16.02 -33.27
C ARG A 80 -29.38 -17.31 -33.55
N ILE A 81 -29.46 -18.23 -32.59
CA ILE A 81 -30.21 -19.49 -32.73
C ILE A 81 -31.60 -19.44 -32.06
N GLY A 82 -32.00 -18.28 -31.53
CA GLY A 82 -33.29 -18.10 -30.86
C GLY A 82 -33.36 -18.67 -29.44
N ASP A 83 -32.22 -19.00 -28.83
CA ASP A 83 -32.15 -19.46 -27.43
C ASP A 83 -32.18 -18.24 -26.49
N THR A 84 -33.39 -17.79 -26.18
CA THR A 84 -33.61 -16.61 -25.33
C THR A 84 -33.21 -16.84 -23.86
N GLU A 85 -33.29 -18.07 -23.37
CA GLU A 85 -32.92 -18.40 -21.98
C GLU A 85 -31.40 -18.28 -21.81
N THR A 86 -30.62 -18.95 -22.66
CA THR A 86 -29.16 -18.86 -22.62
C THR A 86 -28.67 -17.44 -22.88
N THR A 87 -29.32 -16.71 -23.79
CA THR A 87 -29.02 -15.28 -24.02
C THR A 87 -29.14 -14.49 -22.72
N GLY A 88 -30.28 -14.61 -22.02
CA GLY A 88 -30.53 -13.87 -20.79
C GLY A 88 -29.57 -14.25 -19.66
N VAL A 89 -29.30 -15.54 -19.47
CA VAL A 89 -28.36 -16.01 -18.44
C VAL A 89 -26.94 -15.53 -18.73
N ALA A 90 -26.45 -15.70 -19.96
CA ALA A 90 -25.11 -15.30 -20.33
C ALA A 90 -24.91 -13.78 -20.19
N THR A 91 -25.89 -12.96 -20.56
CA THR A 91 -25.84 -11.50 -20.33
C THR A 91 -25.75 -11.16 -18.84
N GLN A 92 -26.57 -11.77 -17.97
CA GLN A 92 -26.51 -11.50 -16.52
C GLN A 92 -25.15 -11.86 -15.90
N TYR A 93 -24.52 -12.95 -16.36
CA TYR A 93 -23.17 -13.30 -15.90
C TYR A 93 -22.12 -12.32 -16.41
N ALA A 94 -22.24 -11.85 -17.65
CA ALA A 94 -21.35 -10.83 -18.20
C ALA A 94 -21.41 -9.53 -17.37
N GLU A 95 -22.62 -9.05 -17.08
CA GLU A 95 -22.84 -7.84 -16.26
C GLU A 95 -22.24 -7.97 -14.85
N LYS A 96 -22.36 -9.14 -14.22
CA LYS A 96 -21.74 -9.41 -12.91
C LYS A 96 -20.21 -9.41 -12.98
N HIS A 97 -19.63 -9.93 -14.05
CA HIS A 97 -18.19 -9.87 -14.26
C HIS A 97 -17.72 -8.43 -14.47
N GLU A 98 -18.47 -7.60 -15.22
CA GLU A 98 -18.18 -6.17 -15.37
C GLU A 98 -18.32 -5.38 -14.06
N GLU A 99 -19.29 -5.72 -13.21
CA GLU A 99 -19.38 -5.16 -11.87
C GLU A 99 -18.15 -5.53 -11.03
N HIS A 100 -17.70 -6.78 -11.09
CA HIS A 100 -16.50 -7.19 -10.37
C HIS A 100 -15.22 -6.52 -10.90
N VAL A 101 -15.11 -6.30 -12.22
CA VAL A 101 -14.02 -5.49 -12.81
C VAL A 101 -14.00 -4.08 -12.22
N ARG A 102 -15.17 -3.43 -12.09
CA ARG A 102 -15.27 -2.09 -11.47
C ARG A 102 -14.82 -2.11 -10.01
N VAL A 103 -15.25 -3.08 -9.24
CA VAL A 103 -14.81 -3.24 -7.82
C VAL A 103 -13.29 -3.43 -7.72
N LEU A 104 -12.69 -4.22 -8.62
CA LEU A 104 -11.25 -4.42 -8.65
C LEU A 104 -10.50 -3.14 -9.05
N ASN A 105 -11.04 -2.37 -9.99
CA ASN A 105 -10.48 -1.07 -10.34
C ASN A 105 -10.52 -0.10 -9.16
N ASP A 106 -11.67 0.05 -8.49
CA ASP A 106 -11.81 0.91 -7.32
C ASP A 106 -10.84 0.50 -6.19
N LYS A 107 -10.62 -0.81 -6.03
CA LYS A 107 -9.62 -1.34 -5.10
C LYS A 107 -8.20 -0.95 -5.49
N ILE A 108 -7.85 -1.03 -6.78
CA ILE A 108 -6.53 -0.60 -7.28
C ILE A 108 -6.32 0.89 -7.01
N ASP A 109 -7.33 1.72 -7.29
CA ASP A 109 -7.26 3.16 -7.06
C ASP A 109 -7.07 3.49 -5.57
N ALA A 110 -7.80 2.81 -4.68
CA ALA A 110 -7.63 2.96 -3.24
C ALA A 110 -6.22 2.54 -2.75
N LEU A 111 -5.69 1.43 -3.27
CA LEU A 111 -4.34 0.97 -2.92
C LEU A 111 -3.24 1.91 -3.44
N ASN A 112 -3.40 2.47 -4.64
CA ASN A 112 -2.47 3.48 -5.16
C ASN A 112 -2.48 4.76 -4.31
N ALA A 113 -3.66 5.21 -3.87
CA ALA A 113 -3.78 6.37 -3.00
C ALA A 113 -3.10 6.12 -1.64
N GLU A 114 -3.25 4.92 -1.07
CA GLU A 114 -2.54 4.53 0.14
C GLU A 114 -1.02 4.54 -0.06
N ILE A 115 -0.50 3.96 -1.15
CA ILE A 115 0.94 3.97 -1.44
C ILE A 115 1.47 5.41 -1.51
N LEU A 116 0.78 6.31 -2.23
CA LEU A 116 1.20 7.70 -2.34
C LEU A 116 1.29 8.38 -0.96
N PHE A 117 0.33 8.11 -0.08
CA PHE A 117 0.35 8.62 1.29
C PHE A 117 1.52 8.05 2.11
N LEU A 118 1.80 6.75 1.97
CA LEU A 118 2.89 6.09 2.68
C LEU A 118 4.28 6.51 2.17
N GLU A 119 4.44 6.74 0.86
CA GLU A 119 5.72 7.13 0.25
C GLU A 119 6.22 8.47 0.80
N GLU A 120 5.34 9.47 0.92
CA GLU A 120 5.66 10.78 1.52
C GLU A 120 6.18 10.62 2.94
N GLU A 121 5.54 9.76 3.74
CA GLU A 121 5.94 9.53 5.12
C GLU A 121 7.27 8.77 5.25
N VAL A 122 7.49 7.76 4.40
CA VAL A 122 8.74 7.00 4.38
C VAL A 122 9.91 7.90 3.98
N GLU A 123 9.72 8.79 3.02
CA GLU A 123 10.72 9.79 2.63
C GLU A 123 11.15 10.65 3.83
N GLU A 124 10.20 11.15 4.61
CA GLU A 124 10.52 11.91 5.82
C GLU A 124 11.24 11.08 6.89
N MET A 125 10.85 9.82 7.08
CA MET A 125 11.49 8.93 8.03
C MET A 125 12.95 8.67 7.62
N VAL A 126 13.21 8.43 6.34
CA VAL A 126 14.55 8.25 5.76
C VAL A 126 15.39 9.51 6.00
N GLU A 127 14.87 10.70 5.68
CA GLU A 127 15.61 11.95 5.91
C GLU A 127 16.02 12.13 7.37
N LYS A 128 15.15 11.74 8.31
CA LYS A 128 15.43 11.83 9.75
C LYS A 128 16.51 10.85 10.19
N VAL A 129 16.50 9.63 9.65
CA VAL A 129 17.57 8.64 9.89
C VAL A 129 18.90 9.17 9.35
N GLU A 130 18.94 9.65 8.12
CA GLU A 130 20.16 10.19 7.52
C GLU A 130 20.72 11.39 8.29
N LYS A 131 19.86 12.31 8.73
CA LYS A 131 20.25 13.44 9.59
C LYS A 131 20.82 12.96 10.93
N ALA A 132 20.21 11.95 11.55
CA ALA A 132 20.68 11.36 12.80
C ALA A 132 22.10 10.81 12.65
N GLU A 133 22.34 10.02 11.59
CA GLU A 133 23.63 9.41 11.28
C GLU A 133 24.71 10.44 10.94
N ALA A 134 24.36 11.48 10.17
CA ALA A 134 25.34 12.44 9.69
C ALA A 134 25.76 13.48 10.74
N THR A 135 24.83 13.89 11.62
CA THR A 135 25.05 15.07 12.48
C THR A 135 25.01 14.78 13.97
N GLY A 136 24.36 13.68 14.40
CA GLY A 136 24.08 13.46 15.83
C GLY A 136 23.33 14.63 16.48
N ALA A 137 22.59 15.42 15.69
CA ALA A 137 21.88 16.60 16.15
C ALA A 137 20.40 16.27 16.44
N PRO A 138 19.74 17.02 17.35
CA PRO A 138 18.33 16.81 17.64
C PRO A 138 17.47 16.98 16.39
N LEU A 139 16.49 16.08 16.24
CA LEU A 139 15.58 15.98 15.10
C LEU A 139 14.21 16.58 15.40
N SER A 140 13.52 17.04 14.36
CA SER A 140 12.12 17.50 14.50
C SER A 140 11.16 16.33 14.71
N ILE A 141 10.29 16.45 15.73
CA ILE A 141 9.28 15.44 16.09
C ILE A 141 7.96 15.67 15.31
N ASP A 142 7.64 16.93 15.00
CA ASP A 142 6.31 17.34 14.49
C ASP A 142 6.12 17.15 12.98
N SER A 143 7.13 16.64 12.26
CA SER A 143 7.07 16.63 10.80
C SER A 143 6.25 15.48 10.20
N VAL A 144 6.12 14.33 10.88
CA VAL A 144 5.27 13.25 10.33
C VAL A 144 3.82 13.64 10.64
N PRO A 145 2.93 13.95 9.67
CA PRO A 145 1.62 14.59 9.92
C PRO A 145 0.58 13.67 10.53
#